data_AF-H9F4J6-F1
#
_entry.id   AF-H9F4J6-F1
#
_cell.length_a   1.000
_cell.length_b   1.000
_cell.length_c   1.000
_cell.angle_alpha   90.00
_cell.angle_beta   90.00
_cell.angle_gamma   90.00
#
_symmetry.space_group_name_H-M   'P 1'
#
loop_
_entity.id
_entity.type
_entity.pdbx_description
1 polymer ?
#
loop_
_entity_poly.entity_id
_entity_poly.type
_entity_poly.pdbx_seq_one_letter_code
_entity_poly.pdbx_strand_id
1 'polypeptide(L)'
;RRCADDVRPQDCYHGTGEQYRGTVSKTRKGVQCQRWSAETPHKPQFTFTPEPHAQLEENFCRNPDGDSHGPWCYTMDPGTPFDYCALRRCADDQPPSILDPPDQVQFEKCGKRVDRLDQRRSKLRVVGGHPGNSPWTVSLRNRQGQHFCGGSLVKEQWILTARQCFSSCHMPLMGYEVWLGTLFQNPQHGEPGLQRVPVAKMVCGPSGSQLVLLKLERSVTLNQRVALICLPPEWYVVPPGTKCEIAGWGETKGTGNDTVLNVALLNVISNQECNIKHRGRVRESEMCTDGLLAPVGACEGDYGGPLACFTHNCWVLEGIIIPNRVCARSRWPAVFTRVSVFVDWIHKVMRLA
;
A
#
# COMPACT_ATOMS: atom_id res chain seq x y z
N ARG A 1 -20.63 -3.29 23.09
CA ARG A 1 -19.96 -4.18 24.06
C ARG A 1 -20.21 -5.60 23.59
N ARG A 2 -19.18 -6.36 23.19
CA ARG A 2 -19.30 -7.82 22.99
C ARG A 2 -18.97 -8.48 24.33
N CYS A 3 -19.71 -9.52 24.71
CA CYS A 3 -19.50 -10.26 25.95
C CYS A 3 -18.08 -10.83 26.00
N ALA A 4 -17.47 -10.80 27.20
CA ALA A 4 -16.11 -11.24 27.45
C ALA A 4 -16.00 -12.76 27.71
N ASP A 5 -17.12 -13.50 27.64
CA ASP A 5 -17.24 -14.86 28.17
C ASP A 5 -17.47 -15.93 27.08
N ASP A 6 -16.72 -15.88 25.98
CA ASP A 6 -16.70 -16.98 25.01
C ASP A 6 -15.40 -17.03 24.18
N VAL A 7 -14.25 -16.72 24.79
CA VAL A 7 -12.95 -17.04 24.19
C VAL A 7 -12.61 -18.47 24.57
N ARG A 8 -12.86 -19.43 23.67
CA ARG A 8 -12.41 -20.79 23.86
C ARG A 8 -10.88 -20.81 23.61
N PRO A 9 -10.11 -21.71 24.27
CA PRO A 9 -8.67 -21.87 24.02
C PRO A 9 -8.27 -22.14 22.56
N GLN A 10 -9.23 -22.33 21.64
CA GLN A 10 -9.08 -22.58 20.21
C GLN A 10 -9.26 -21.33 19.33
N ASP A 11 -9.39 -20.13 19.92
CA ASP A 11 -9.70 -18.87 19.22
C ASP A 11 -8.50 -17.92 19.05
N CYS A 12 -7.28 -18.40 19.30
CA CYS A 12 -6.06 -17.65 19.01
C CYS A 12 -5.05 -18.46 18.20
N TYR A 13 -4.08 -17.78 17.57
CA TYR A 13 -3.00 -18.41 16.81
C TYR A 13 -1.62 -17.89 17.23
N HIS A 14 -0.58 -18.69 17.02
CA HIS A 14 0.82 -18.33 17.24
C HIS A 14 1.54 -18.08 15.91
N GLY A 15 2.58 -17.25 15.93
CA GLY A 15 3.35 -16.85 14.74
C GLY A 15 2.45 -16.25 13.66
N THR A 16 2.59 -16.75 12.44
CA THR A 16 1.74 -16.44 11.27
C THR A 16 0.45 -17.27 11.26
N GLY A 17 0.28 -18.24 12.17
CA GLY A 17 -0.93 -19.09 12.22
C GLY A 17 -0.95 -20.22 11.18
N GLU A 18 0.19 -20.58 10.59
CA GLU A 18 0.33 -21.76 9.73
C GLU A 18 -0.06 -23.06 10.43
N GLN A 19 0.15 -23.14 11.74
CA GLN A 19 -0.21 -24.29 12.58
C GLN A 19 -1.61 -24.16 13.20
N TYR A 20 -2.36 -23.10 12.90
CA TYR A 20 -3.71 -22.93 13.42
C TYR A 20 -4.67 -24.01 12.88
N ARG A 21 -5.27 -24.79 13.78
CA ARG A 21 -6.21 -25.89 13.45
C ARG A 21 -7.60 -25.73 14.07
N GLY A 22 -7.94 -24.54 14.56
CA GLY A 22 -9.28 -24.29 15.09
C GLY A 22 -10.38 -24.28 14.01
N THR A 23 -11.62 -24.11 14.45
CA THR A 23 -12.83 -24.29 13.61
C THR A 23 -13.51 -22.97 13.22
N VAL A 24 -12.82 -21.83 13.37
CA VAL A 24 -13.37 -20.54 12.95
C VAL A 24 -13.58 -20.54 11.43
N SER A 25 -14.76 -20.14 10.99
CA SER A 25 -15.19 -20.16 9.57
C SER A 25 -15.89 -18.87 9.14
N LYS A 26 -15.59 -17.77 9.85
CA LYS A 26 -16.07 -16.42 9.52
C LYS A 26 -14.91 -15.43 9.49
N THR A 27 -14.94 -14.54 8.51
CA THR A 27 -13.96 -13.46 8.39
C THR A 27 -14.18 -12.42 9.50
N ARG A 28 -13.20 -11.56 9.72
CA ARG A 28 -13.30 -10.41 10.66
C ARG A 28 -14.46 -9.45 10.33
N LYS A 29 -14.92 -9.43 9.08
CA LYS A 29 -16.09 -8.66 8.62
C LYS A 29 -17.41 -9.43 8.80
N GLY A 30 -17.36 -10.65 9.31
CA GLY A 30 -18.52 -11.52 9.51
C GLY A 30 -18.96 -12.27 8.26
N VAL A 31 -18.19 -12.23 7.17
CA VAL A 31 -18.50 -12.96 5.93
C VAL A 31 -18.19 -14.45 6.15
N GLN A 32 -19.06 -15.33 5.68
CA GLN A 32 -18.86 -16.77 5.79
C GLN A 32 -17.75 -17.24 4.86
N CYS A 33 -16.89 -18.14 5.34
CA CYS A 33 -15.85 -18.75 4.53
C CYS A 33 -16.45 -19.75 3.52
N GLN A 34 -15.92 -19.71 2.30
CA GLN A 34 -16.11 -20.75 1.29
C GLN A 34 -15.31 -22.00 1.68
N ARG A 35 -15.85 -23.18 1.39
CA ARG A 35 -15.11 -24.44 1.57
C ARG A 35 -13.87 -24.46 0.68
N TRP A 36 -12.74 -24.91 1.20
CA TRP A 36 -11.47 -24.97 0.45
C TRP A 36 -11.55 -25.86 -0.79
N SER A 37 -12.38 -26.91 -0.74
CA SER A 37 -12.65 -27.81 -1.87
C SER A 37 -13.74 -27.30 -2.84
N ALA A 38 -14.46 -26.24 -2.49
CA ALA A 38 -15.49 -25.70 -3.38
C ALA A 38 -14.87 -24.81 -4.46
N GLU A 39 -15.37 -24.89 -5.69
CA GLU A 39 -14.92 -24.06 -6.83
C GLU A 39 -15.76 -22.79 -7.03
N THR A 40 -16.77 -22.57 -6.18
CA THR A 40 -17.72 -21.45 -6.27
C THR A 40 -17.98 -20.84 -4.89
N PRO A 41 -18.12 -19.50 -4.77
CA PRO A 41 -18.07 -18.50 -5.83
C PRO A 41 -16.67 -18.23 -6.41
N HIS A 42 -15.58 -18.55 -5.69
CA HIS A 42 -14.22 -18.33 -6.14
C HIS A 42 -13.54 -19.64 -6.50
N LYS A 43 -12.76 -19.66 -7.58
CA LYS A 43 -11.89 -20.81 -7.89
C LYS A 43 -10.66 -20.79 -6.99
N PRO A 44 -10.49 -21.75 -6.07
CA PRO A 44 -9.35 -21.78 -5.17
C PRO A 44 -8.06 -22.02 -5.96
N GLN A 45 -7.03 -21.24 -5.66
CA GLN A 45 -5.66 -21.49 -6.14
C GLN A 45 -4.89 -22.36 -5.14
N PHE A 46 -5.22 -22.22 -3.86
CA PHE A 46 -4.80 -23.15 -2.80
C PHE A 46 -5.87 -24.23 -2.70
N THR A 47 -5.72 -25.28 -3.50
CA THR A 47 -6.57 -26.48 -3.43
C THR A 47 -5.90 -27.54 -2.59
N PHE A 48 -6.68 -28.55 -2.19
CA PHE A 48 -6.20 -29.75 -1.51
C PHE A 48 -5.17 -30.48 -2.40
N THR A 49 -3.91 -30.09 -2.29
CA THR A 49 -2.74 -30.80 -2.82
C THR A 49 -1.87 -31.23 -1.65
N PRO A 50 -1.09 -32.32 -1.79
CA PRO A 50 -0.54 -33.11 -0.68
C PRO A 50 0.65 -32.43 0.00
N GLU A 51 0.48 -31.20 0.46
CA GLU A 51 1.26 -30.64 1.54
C GLU A 51 0.49 -30.96 2.84
N PRO A 52 0.92 -31.99 3.60
CA PRO A 52 0.19 -32.52 4.74
C PRO A 52 0.08 -31.55 5.92
N HIS A 53 0.60 -30.33 5.80
CA HIS A 53 0.70 -29.41 6.92
C HIS A 53 -0.56 -28.58 7.10
N ALA A 54 -1.14 -27.94 6.08
CA ALA A 54 -2.18 -26.93 6.31
C ALA A 54 -3.57 -27.47 6.73
N GLN A 55 -3.88 -28.76 6.48
CA GLN A 55 -5.18 -29.39 6.80
C GLN A 55 -6.37 -28.45 6.46
N LEU A 56 -6.51 -28.16 5.15
CA LEU A 56 -7.54 -27.29 4.58
C LEU A 56 -8.93 -27.96 4.58
N GLU A 57 -9.39 -28.33 5.77
CA GLU A 57 -10.67 -29.02 6.00
C GLU A 57 -11.84 -28.03 5.99
N GLU A 58 -12.97 -28.48 5.45
CA GLU A 58 -14.22 -27.73 5.39
C GLU A 58 -14.00 -26.30 4.85
N ASN A 59 -14.46 -25.29 5.61
CA ASN A 59 -14.30 -23.87 5.34
C ASN A 59 -13.60 -23.16 6.52
N PHE A 60 -12.75 -23.88 7.24
CA PHE A 60 -12.08 -23.32 8.41
C PHE A 60 -10.93 -22.39 8.00
N CYS A 61 -10.71 -21.35 8.79
CA CYS A 61 -9.62 -20.40 8.61
C CYS A 61 -8.26 -21.10 8.71
N ARG A 62 -7.40 -20.88 7.73
CA ARG A 62 -6.06 -21.45 7.65
C ARG A 62 -5.08 -20.43 7.08
N ASN A 63 -3.80 -20.68 7.26
CA ASN A 63 -2.76 -19.89 6.63
C ASN A 63 -1.82 -20.78 5.81
N PRO A 64 -2.26 -21.29 4.65
CA PRO A 64 -1.43 -22.18 3.83
C PRO A 64 -0.26 -21.46 3.14
N ASP A 65 -0.28 -20.14 3.06
CA ASP A 65 0.69 -19.33 2.31
C ASP A 65 1.65 -18.53 3.21
N GLY A 66 1.65 -18.79 4.52
CA GLY A 66 2.55 -18.12 5.47
C GLY A 66 2.31 -16.62 5.63
N ASP A 67 1.11 -16.13 5.28
CA ASP A 67 0.74 -14.70 5.33
C ASP A 67 0.88 -14.16 6.77
N SER A 68 1.66 -13.10 6.95
CA SER A 68 1.97 -12.53 8.25
C SER A 68 0.77 -11.90 8.96
N HIS A 69 -0.31 -11.62 8.24
CA HIS A 69 -1.56 -11.11 8.80
C HIS A 69 -2.42 -12.19 9.45
N GLY A 70 -2.01 -13.45 9.32
CA GLY A 70 -2.63 -14.58 10.02
C GLY A 70 -3.61 -15.38 9.16
N PRO A 71 -4.36 -16.29 9.80
CA PRO A 71 -5.29 -17.18 9.11
C PRO A 71 -6.39 -16.42 8.36
N TRP A 72 -6.72 -16.94 7.19
CA TRP A 72 -7.69 -16.38 6.25
C TRP A 72 -8.52 -17.49 5.60
N CYS A 73 -9.49 -17.11 4.79
CA CYS A 73 -10.25 -18.05 3.96
C CYS A 73 -10.75 -17.36 2.69
N TYR A 74 -11.06 -18.15 1.66
CA TYR A 74 -11.93 -17.68 0.57
C TYR A 74 -13.30 -17.31 1.14
N THR A 75 -13.96 -16.28 0.62
CA THR A 75 -15.25 -15.84 1.16
C THR A 75 -16.43 -16.24 0.28
N MET A 76 -17.61 -16.38 0.86
CA MET A 76 -18.85 -16.60 0.11
C MET A 76 -19.35 -15.33 -0.61
N ASP A 77 -18.71 -14.17 -0.44
CA ASP A 77 -19.03 -12.94 -1.16
C ASP A 77 -18.31 -12.90 -2.52
N PRO A 78 -19.02 -12.86 -3.67
CA PRO A 78 -18.42 -12.74 -4.99
C PRO A 78 -17.53 -11.49 -5.17
N GLY A 79 -17.80 -10.42 -4.42
CA GLY A 79 -17.00 -9.19 -4.43
C GLY A 79 -15.65 -9.33 -3.73
N THR A 80 -15.54 -10.24 -2.77
CA THR A 80 -14.39 -10.39 -1.87
C THR A 80 -13.78 -11.80 -1.99
N PRO A 81 -12.75 -12.01 -2.82
CA PRO A 81 -12.18 -13.34 -3.05
C PRO A 81 -11.73 -14.01 -1.74
N PHE A 82 -11.09 -13.24 -0.87
CA PHE A 82 -10.64 -13.70 0.44
C PHE A 82 -10.73 -12.56 1.46
N ASP A 83 -10.77 -12.90 2.75
CA ASP A 83 -10.60 -11.95 3.84
C ASP A 83 -10.01 -12.67 5.07
N TYR A 84 -9.37 -11.90 5.95
CA TYR A 84 -8.75 -12.45 7.15
C TYR A 84 -9.79 -12.82 8.20
N CYS A 85 -9.48 -13.84 8.98
CA CYS A 85 -10.40 -14.35 9.98
C CYS A 85 -10.43 -13.50 11.25
N ALA A 86 -11.53 -13.61 11.99
CA ALA A 86 -11.76 -12.86 13.23
C ALA A 86 -10.94 -13.43 14.41
N LEU A 87 -9.69 -13.81 14.17
CA LEU A 87 -8.79 -14.44 15.14
C LEU A 87 -7.83 -13.42 15.73
N ARG A 88 -7.39 -13.66 16.96
CA ARG A 88 -6.35 -12.85 17.62
C ARG A 88 -5.08 -13.68 17.79
N ARG A 89 -3.92 -13.04 17.84
CA ARG A 89 -2.70 -13.71 18.28
C ARG A 89 -2.81 -14.07 19.76
N CYS A 90 -2.24 -15.20 20.15
CA CYS A 90 -2.20 -15.61 21.55
C CYS A 90 -1.33 -14.64 22.38
N ALA A 91 -1.65 -14.43 23.66
CA ALA A 91 -1.05 -13.38 24.48
C ALA A 91 0.43 -13.64 24.86
N ASP A 92 0.86 -14.88 24.74
CA ASP A 92 2.20 -15.41 25.01
C ASP A 92 3.12 -15.43 23.79
N ASP A 93 2.60 -15.05 22.61
CA ASP A 93 3.33 -14.99 21.35
C ASP A 93 4.05 -13.62 21.23
N GLN A 94 5.32 -13.55 21.64
CA GLN A 94 6.16 -12.38 21.40
C GLN A 94 6.42 -12.21 19.89
N PRO A 95 6.43 -10.98 19.35
CA PRO A 95 6.82 -10.76 17.96
C PRO A 95 8.25 -11.25 17.71
N PRO A 96 8.52 -12.02 16.64
CA PRO A 96 9.89 -12.34 16.27
C PRO A 96 10.69 -11.06 15.97
N SER A 97 11.94 -11.04 16.44
CA SER A 97 12.87 -9.93 16.27
C SER A 97 13.29 -9.78 14.80
N ILE A 98 13.11 -8.58 14.26
CA ILE A 98 13.40 -8.21 12.86
C ILE A 98 14.91 -8.01 12.70
N LEU A 99 15.67 -9.09 12.61
CA LEU A 99 17.10 -9.05 12.26
C LEU A 99 17.50 -10.26 11.43
N ASP A 100 16.81 -10.51 10.32
CA ASP A 100 17.37 -11.31 9.23
C ASP A 100 17.62 -10.40 8.01
N PRO A 101 18.84 -10.40 7.44
CA PRO A 101 19.16 -9.56 6.28
C PRO A 101 18.40 -10.07 5.05
N PRO A 102 17.80 -9.17 4.23
CA PRO A 102 17.14 -9.58 3.01
C PRO A 102 18.17 -10.13 2.01
N ASP A 103 18.13 -11.45 1.81
CA ASP A 103 18.84 -12.09 0.71
C ASP A 103 18.44 -11.45 -0.63
N GLN A 104 19.42 -11.44 -1.54
CA GLN A 104 19.48 -10.68 -2.79
C GLN A 104 18.17 -10.65 -3.59
N VAL A 105 17.42 -9.55 -3.47
CA VAL A 105 16.26 -9.31 -4.33
C VAL A 105 16.74 -8.83 -5.71
N GLN A 106 16.58 -9.69 -6.72
CA GLN A 106 16.81 -9.32 -8.12
C GLN A 106 15.62 -8.50 -8.65
N PHE A 107 15.72 -7.18 -8.58
CA PHE A 107 14.76 -6.24 -9.15
C PHE A 107 15.07 -5.95 -10.63
N GLU A 108 14.86 -6.91 -11.52
CA GLU A 108 15.18 -6.73 -12.95
C GLU A 108 14.08 -5.98 -13.74
N LYS A 109 12.85 -5.82 -13.21
CA LYS A 109 11.69 -5.30 -13.99
C LYS A 109 10.93 -4.10 -13.40
N CYS A 110 11.24 -3.67 -12.18
CA CYS A 110 10.55 -2.57 -11.50
C CYS A 110 11.54 -1.52 -10.99
N GLY A 111 11.06 -0.37 -10.54
CA GLY A 111 11.86 0.64 -9.85
C GLY A 111 12.93 1.29 -10.71
N LYS A 112 12.82 1.18 -12.05
CA LYS A 112 13.72 1.83 -13.00
C LYS A 112 13.08 3.11 -13.52
N ARG A 113 13.76 4.22 -13.31
CA ARG A 113 13.39 5.55 -13.81
C ARG A 113 14.50 6.04 -14.73
N VAL A 114 14.13 6.56 -15.90
CA VAL A 114 15.04 7.37 -16.71
C VAL A 114 14.96 8.79 -16.16
N ASP A 115 16.02 9.27 -15.51
CA ASP A 115 16.09 10.64 -15.04
C ASP A 115 16.13 11.59 -16.24
N ARG A 116 15.01 12.25 -16.51
CA ARG A 116 14.94 13.33 -17.50
C ARG A 116 15.52 14.57 -16.85
N LEU A 117 16.84 14.72 -16.93
CA LEU A 117 17.51 15.99 -16.67
C LEU A 117 17.06 16.96 -17.76
N ASP A 118 15.96 17.68 -17.51
CA ASP A 118 15.49 18.72 -18.40
C ASP A 118 16.46 19.91 -18.28
N GLN A 119 17.54 19.88 -19.08
CA GLN A 119 18.65 20.85 -19.07
C GLN A 119 18.19 22.31 -19.29
N ARG A 120 16.91 22.54 -19.62
CA ARG A 120 16.34 23.86 -19.93
C ARG A 120 15.49 24.49 -18.83
N ARG A 121 15.27 23.88 -17.66
CA ARG A 121 14.35 24.41 -16.64
C ARG A 121 14.84 24.37 -15.18
N SER A 122 16.12 24.65 -14.93
CA SER A 122 16.68 24.76 -13.56
C SER A 122 16.20 25.98 -12.73
N LYS A 123 15.12 26.67 -13.13
CA LYS A 123 14.68 27.94 -12.52
C LYS A 123 13.21 28.02 -12.10
N LEU A 124 12.52 26.90 -11.93
CA LEU A 124 11.17 26.92 -11.35
C LEU A 124 11.25 26.51 -9.87
N ARG A 125 11.39 27.54 -9.02
CA ARG A 125 11.34 27.39 -7.55
C ARG A 125 9.91 27.09 -7.12
N VAL A 126 9.74 25.93 -6.53
CA VAL A 126 8.65 25.50 -5.67
C VAL A 126 9.30 25.20 -4.31
N VAL A 127 8.68 25.54 -3.19
CA VAL A 127 9.31 25.52 -1.87
C VAL A 127 9.59 24.09 -1.45
N GLY A 128 10.88 23.79 -1.37
CA GLY A 128 11.43 22.52 -0.90
C GLY A 128 11.31 21.33 -1.85
N GLY A 129 10.52 21.44 -2.93
CA GLY A 129 10.38 20.42 -3.97
C GLY A 129 10.60 20.97 -5.39
N HIS A 130 10.77 20.07 -6.37
CA HIS A 130 11.00 20.44 -7.77
C HIS A 130 10.03 19.71 -8.70
N PRO A 131 9.65 20.29 -9.86
CA PRO A 131 8.96 19.54 -10.91
C PRO A 131 9.75 18.27 -11.21
N GLY A 132 9.16 17.11 -10.92
CA GLY A 132 9.91 15.88 -10.78
C GLY A 132 9.32 14.73 -11.57
N ASN A 133 10.15 13.75 -11.85
CA ASN A 133 9.78 12.56 -12.59
C ASN A 133 9.46 11.43 -11.60
N SER A 134 8.21 11.02 -11.49
CA SER A 134 7.83 9.82 -10.74
C SER A 134 6.88 8.97 -11.60
N PRO A 135 7.44 8.07 -12.43
CA PRO A 135 6.68 7.36 -13.47
C PRO A 135 5.70 6.30 -12.92
N TRP A 136 5.79 5.98 -11.63
CA TRP A 136 4.87 5.09 -10.92
C TRP A 136 3.79 5.85 -10.15
N THR A 137 3.91 7.18 -9.98
CA THR A 137 2.87 7.97 -9.30
C THR A 137 1.66 8.12 -10.20
N VAL A 138 0.48 7.87 -9.65
CA VAL A 138 -0.78 7.98 -10.39
C VAL A 138 -1.71 8.99 -9.76
N SER A 139 -2.56 9.58 -10.58
CA SER A 139 -3.63 10.49 -10.15
C SER A 139 -4.96 9.73 -10.14
N LEU A 140 -5.57 9.57 -8.97
CA LEU A 140 -6.93 9.07 -8.86
C LEU A 140 -7.94 10.18 -9.18
N ARG A 141 -8.90 9.88 -10.06
CA ARG A 141 -9.90 10.82 -10.57
C ARG A 141 -11.30 10.40 -10.15
N ASN A 142 -12.06 11.36 -9.64
CA ASN A 142 -13.47 11.17 -9.37
C ASN A 142 -14.28 11.20 -10.68
N ARG A 143 -15.61 11.04 -10.57
CA ARG A 143 -16.55 11.03 -11.72
C ARG A 143 -16.58 12.33 -12.51
N GLN A 144 -16.16 13.43 -11.88
CA GLN A 144 -16.05 14.75 -12.50
C GLN A 144 -14.69 14.96 -13.18
N GLY A 145 -13.78 13.97 -13.16
CA GLY A 145 -12.44 14.09 -13.70
C GLY A 145 -11.48 14.92 -12.83
N GLN A 146 -11.84 15.18 -11.57
CA GLN A 146 -11.01 15.93 -10.63
C GLN A 146 -10.06 15.01 -9.91
N HIS A 147 -8.81 15.46 -9.76
CA HIS A 147 -7.81 14.81 -8.92
C HIS A 147 -8.23 14.90 -7.45
N PHE A 148 -8.18 13.80 -6.71
CA PHE A 148 -8.52 13.79 -5.28
C PHE A 148 -7.53 13.01 -4.40
N CYS A 149 -6.75 12.10 -4.98
CA CYS A 149 -5.72 11.34 -4.29
C CYS A 149 -4.63 10.88 -5.25
N GLY A 150 -3.48 10.54 -4.69
CA GLY A 150 -2.38 9.83 -5.34
C GLY A 150 -2.52 8.31 -5.25
N GLY A 151 -1.59 7.63 -5.91
CA GLY A 151 -1.41 6.19 -5.84
C GLY A 151 -0.06 5.78 -6.42
N SER A 152 0.27 4.50 -6.31
CA SER A 152 1.51 3.92 -6.83
C SER A 152 1.20 2.71 -7.72
N LEU A 153 1.73 2.70 -8.95
CA LEU A 153 1.62 1.58 -9.87
C LEU A 153 2.58 0.44 -9.46
N VAL A 154 2.04 -0.60 -8.83
CA VAL A 154 2.82 -1.75 -8.32
C VAL A 154 2.82 -2.94 -9.28
N LYS A 155 1.86 -2.99 -10.22
CA LYS A 155 1.78 -3.93 -11.35
C LYS A 155 0.92 -3.33 -12.46
N GLU A 156 0.97 -3.84 -13.68
CA GLU A 156 0.34 -3.24 -14.87
C GLU A 156 -1.19 -3.02 -14.74
N GLN A 157 -1.86 -3.73 -13.84
CA GLN A 157 -3.29 -3.55 -13.53
C GLN A 157 -3.57 -3.20 -12.07
N TRP A 158 -2.55 -2.89 -11.27
CA TRP A 158 -2.71 -2.73 -9.82
C TRP A 158 -2.08 -1.46 -9.31
N ILE A 159 -2.92 -0.66 -8.65
CA ILE A 159 -2.52 0.57 -7.95
C ILE A 159 -2.65 0.35 -6.45
N LEU A 160 -1.59 0.66 -5.70
CA LEU A 160 -1.63 0.77 -4.25
C LEU A 160 -1.91 2.23 -3.85
N THR A 161 -2.84 2.45 -2.94
CA THR A 161 -3.23 3.77 -2.45
C THR A 161 -3.74 3.70 -1.01
N ALA A 162 -4.15 4.83 -0.43
CA ALA A 162 -4.65 4.93 0.93
C ALA A 162 -6.17 4.69 1.01
N ARG A 163 -6.62 4.01 2.07
CA ARG A 163 -8.03 3.75 2.37
C ARG A 163 -8.85 5.01 2.57
N GLN A 164 -8.24 6.07 3.09
CA GLN A 164 -8.89 7.35 3.36
C GLN A 164 -9.31 8.11 2.11
N CYS A 165 -8.77 7.76 0.94
CA CYS A 165 -9.20 8.30 -0.34
C CYS A 165 -10.65 7.94 -0.67
N PHE A 166 -11.21 6.93 -0.01
CA PHE A 166 -12.53 6.39 -0.27
C PHE A 166 -13.42 6.51 0.97
N SER A 167 -14.71 6.76 0.78
CA SER A 167 -15.67 6.80 1.89
C SER A 167 -15.91 5.40 2.48
N SER A 168 -15.99 4.39 1.61
CA SER A 168 -16.26 2.99 1.99
C SER A 168 -15.55 2.01 1.06
N CYS A 169 -15.30 0.78 1.53
CA CYS A 169 -14.79 -0.32 0.71
C CYS A 169 -15.78 -0.83 -0.34
N HIS A 170 -17.07 -0.51 -0.19
CA HIS A 170 -18.14 -0.96 -1.08
C HIS A 170 -18.71 0.18 -1.93
N MET A 171 -18.03 1.32 -2.00
CA MET A 171 -18.52 2.44 -2.81
C MET A 171 -18.45 2.11 -4.31
N PRO A 172 -19.45 2.55 -5.10
CA PRO A 172 -19.49 2.26 -6.53
C PRO A 172 -18.37 2.99 -7.30
N LEU A 173 -17.55 2.21 -8.01
CA LEU A 173 -16.36 2.68 -8.74
C LEU A 173 -16.64 3.20 -10.15
N MET A 174 -17.88 3.05 -10.64
CA MET A 174 -18.26 3.54 -11.97
C MET A 174 -17.91 5.02 -12.14
N GLY A 175 -17.18 5.34 -13.21
CA GLY A 175 -16.71 6.68 -13.55
C GLY A 175 -15.45 7.14 -12.81
N TYR A 176 -14.88 6.35 -11.90
CA TYR A 176 -13.55 6.62 -11.35
C TYR A 176 -12.47 6.14 -12.31
N GLU A 177 -11.43 6.96 -12.49
CA GLU A 177 -10.31 6.67 -13.38
C GLU A 177 -8.98 6.81 -12.64
N VAL A 178 -7.97 6.11 -13.16
CA VAL A 178 -6.56 6.34 -12.83
C VAL A 178 -5.88 6.97 -14.03
N TRP A 179 -5.22 8.10 -13.81
CA TRP A 179 -4.45 8.81 -14.83
C TRP A 179 -2.96 8.64 -14.54
N LEU A 180 -2.20 8.23 -15.56
CA LEU A 180 -0.76 7.98 -15.49
C LEU A 180 -0.03 8.64 -16.68
N GLY A 181 1.27 8.85 -16.54
CA GLY A 181 2.15 9.26 -17.65
C GLY A 181 2.13 10.75 -17.99
N THR A 182 1.47 11.58 -17.18
CA THR A 182 1.48 13.04 -17.28
C THR A 182 2.23 13.67 -16.11
N LEU A 183 2.80 14.86 -16.33
CA LEU A 183 3.31 15.70 -15.25
C LEU A 183 2.25 16.70 -14.77
N PHE A 184 1.18 16.92 -15.52
CA PHE A 184 0.20 17.97 -15.23
C PHE A 184 -0.95 17.44 -14.37
N GLN A 185 -1.38 18.22 -13.38
CA GLN A 185 -2.59 17.91 -12.63
C GLN A 185 -3.82 18.01 -13.53
N ASN A 186 -3.84 18.88 -14.54
CA ASN A 186 -4.94 18.97 -15.51
C ASN A 186 -4.34 18.98 -16.93
N PRO A 187 -3.99 17.80 -17.46
CA PRO A 187 -3.38 17.67 -18.79
C PRO A 187 -4.32 18.16 -19.90
N GLN A 188 -3.75 18.76 -20.95
CA GLN A 188 -4.53 19.14 -22.13
C GLN A 188 -4.95 17.92 -22.96
N HIS A 189 -5.98 18.10 -23.78
CA HIS A 189 -6.46 17.05 -24.68
C HIS A 189 -5.33 16.58 -25.61
N GLY A 190 -5.11 15.27 -25.68
CA GLY A 190 -4.08 14.68 -26.54
C GLY A 190 -2.65 14.72 -25.99
N GLU A 191 -2.45 14.96 -24.68
CA GLU A 191 -1.10 14.90 -24.09
C GLU A 191 -0.40 13.56 -24.38
N PRO A 192 0.80 13.57 -24.99
CA PRO A 192 1.55 12.36 -25.28
C PRO A 192 1.91 11.58 -24.02
N GLY A 193 1.47 10.32 -23.94
CA GLY A 193 1.78 9.41 -22.84
C GLY A 193 0.77 9.39 -21.71
N LEU A 194 -0.25 10.26 -21.74
CA LEU A 194 -1.38 10.20 -20.80
C LEU A 194 -2.15 8.89 -21.04
N GLN A 195 -2.23 8.06 -20.00
CA GLN A 195 -3.08 6.87 -19.96
C GLN A 195 -4.20 7.08 -18.96
N ARG A 196 -5.43 6.91 -19.40
CA ARG A 196 -6.65 6.99 -18.59
C ARG A 196 -7.26 5.61 -18.52
N VAL A 197 -7.38 5.05 -17.33
CA VAL A 197 -7.88 3.68 -17.14
C VAL A 197 -8.95 3.64 -16.06
N PRO A 198 -10.17 3.16 -16.34
CA PRO A 198 -11.21 3.00 -15.33
C PRO A 198 -10.83 1.97 -14.26
N VAL A 199 -11.37 2.19 -13.06
CA VAL A 199 -11.19 1.28 -11.93
C VAL A 199 -12.27 0.20 -11.95
N ALA A 200 -11.85 -1.07 -12.05
CA ALA A 200 -12.76 -2.21 -12.06
C ALA A 200 -13.15 -2.65 -10.65
N LYS A 201 -12.19 -2.71 -9.73
CA LYS A 201 -12.39 -3.30 -8.40
C LYS A 201 -11.52 -2.63 -7.36
N MET A 202 -12.03 -2.57 -6.13
CA MET A 202 -11.31 -2.11 -4.95
C MET A 202 -11.18 -3.27 -3.97
N VAL A 203 -9.97 -3.48 -3.44
CA VAL A 203 -9.69 -4.44 -2.37
C VAL A 203 -9.08 -3.69 -1.20
N CYS A 204 -9.85 -3.57 -0.12
CA CYS A 204 -9.36 -2.94 1.11
C CYS A 204 -8.36 -3.83 1.84
N GLY A 205 -7.30 -3.19 2.33
CA GLY A 205 -6.23 -3.82 3.09
C GLY A 205 -6.63 -4.40 4.43
N PRO A 206 -5.70 -5.12 5.07
CA PRO A 206 -5.91 -5.66 6.40
C PRO A 206 -6.19 -4.56 7.43
N SER A 207 -6.87 -4.93 8.52
CA SER A 207 -7.13 -4.06 9.66
C SER A 207 -5.84 -3.41 10.13
N GLY A 208 -5.83 -2.08 10.20
CA GLY A 208 -4.66 -1.31 10.62
C GLY A 208 -3.73 -0.84 9.48
N SER A 209 -3.82 -1.41 8.28
CA SER A 209 -2.97 -1.01 7.13
C SER A 209 -3.30 0.38 6.57
N GLN A 210 -4.57 0.77 6.63
CA GLN A 210 -5.07 1.94 5.89
C GLN A 210 -4.76 1.89 4.38
N LEU A 211 -4.58 0.69 3.81
CA LEU A 211 -4.27 0.49 2.39
C LEU A 211 -5.48 0.07 1.58
N VAL A 212 -5.43 0.36 0.29
CA VAL A 212 -6.36 -0.12 -0.74
C VAL A 212 -5.57 -0.50 -1.99
N LEU A 213 -5.90 -1.65 -2.57
CA LEU A 213 -5.49 -2.03 -3.92
C LEU A 213 -6.64 -1.80 -4.89
N LEU A 214 -6.35 -1.11 -5.99
CA LEU A 214 -7.30 -0.90 -7.08
C LEU A 214 -6.89 -1.77 -8.27
N LYS A 215 -7.82 -2.59 -8.75
CA LYS A 215 -7.68 -3.32 -10.01
C LYS A 215 -8.21 -2.44 -11.14
N LEU A 216 -7.41 -2.28 -12.18
CA LEU A 216 -7.78 -1.55 -13.39
C LEU A 216 -8.56 -2.46 -14.36
N GLU A 217 -9.50 -1.89 -15.12
CA GLU A 217 -10.24 -2.64 -16.15
C GLU A 217 -9.33 -3.23 -17.25
N ARG A 218 -8.19 -2.60 -17.50
CA ARG A 218 -7.20 -2.99 -18.50
C ARG A 218 -5.79 -2.68 -18.03
N SER A 219 -4.82 -3.43 -18.53
CA SER A 219 -3.40 -3.18 -18.26
C SER A 219 -2.94 -1.85 -18.83
N VAL A 220 -2.13 -1.13 -18.07
CA VAL A 220 -1.39 0.03 -18.58
C VAL A 220 -0.22 -0.44 -19.44
N THR A 221 0.15 0.36 -20.43
CA THR A 221 1.31 0.12 -21.26
C THR A 221 2.54 0.78 -20.62
N LEU A 222 3.50 -0.04 -20.17
CA LEU A 222 4.74 0.47 -19.60
C LEU A 222 5.58 1.18 -20.66
N ASN A 223 6.16 2.32 -20.28
CA ASN A 223 7.04 3.12 -21.12
C ASN A 223 7.88 4.08 -20.25
N GLN A 224 8.61 5.01 -20.85
CA GLN A 224 9.47 5.96 -20.13
C GLN A 224 8.73 6.88 -19.14
N ARG A 225 7.40 7.03 -19.25
CA ARG A 225 6.53 7.86 -18.40
C ARG A 225 5.65 7.05 -17.46
N VAL A 226 5.51 5.75 -17.70
CA VAL A 226 4.67 4.84 -16.92
C VAL A 226 5.49 3.60 -16.60
N ALA A 227 5.91 3.48 -15.35
CA ALA A 227 6.78 2.40 -14.90
C ALA A 227 6.29 1.83 -13.56
N LEU A 228 6.60 0.56 -13.30
CA LEU A 228 6.29 -0.08 -12.03
C LEU A 228 7.28 0.39 -10.95
N ILE A 229 6.81 0.64 -9.73
CA ILE A 229 7.69 0.73 -8.56
C ILE A 229 7.90 -0.65 -7.94
N CYS A 230 9.07 -0.91 -7.38
CA CYS A 230 9.31 -2.17 -6.68
C CYS A 230 8.61 -2.19 -5.31
N LEU A 231 8.20 -3.36 -4.88
CA LEU A 231 7.78 -3.60 -3.50
C LEU A 231 9.00 -4.04 -2.66
N PRO A 232 9.11 -3.63 -1.40
CA PRO A 232 10.19 -4.06 -0.53
C PRO A 232 10.06 -5.54 -0.16
N PRO A 233 11.12 -6.18 0.36
CA PRO A 233 10.98 -7.44 1.07
C PRO A 233 10.00 -7.32 2.24
N GLU A 234 9.36 -8.44 2.60
CA GLU A 234 8.50 -8.49 3.77
C GLU A 234 9.27 -8.12 5.03
N TRP A 235 8.64 -7.35 5.92
CA TRP A 235 9.24 -6.87 7.19
C TRP A 235 10.53 -6.06 7.07
N TYR A 236 10.94 -5.67 5.86
CA TYR A 236 12.11 -4.83 5.66
C TYR A 236 11.97 -3.50 6.42
N VAL A 237 13.01 -3.16 7.18
CA VAL A 237 13.10 -1.89 7.91
C VAL A 237 14.14 -1.03 7.23
N VAL A 238 13.65 0.02 6.57
CA VAL A 238 14.52 1.00 5.91
C VAL A 238 15.48 1.65 6.93
N PRO A 239 16.80 1.62 6.69
CA PRO A 239 17.77 2.22 7.59
C PRO A 239 17.54 3.74 7.77
N PRO A 240 17.71 4.29 9.00
CA PRO A 240 17.72 5.73 9.21
C PRO A 240 18.76 6.44 8.33
N GLY A 241 18.45 7.65 7.89
CA GLY A 241 19.27 8.43 6.95
C GLY A 241 19.09 8.05 5.48
N THR A 242 18.34 6.99 5.17
CA THR A 242 17.99 6.64 3.79
C THR A 242 17.19 7.78 3.16
N LYS A 243 17.64 8.23 1.98
CA LYS A 243 16.97 9.26 1.20
C LYS A 243 15.80 8.66 0.41
N CYS A 244 14.63 9.23 0.60
CA CYS A 244 13.41 8.84 -0.07
C CYS A 244 12.73 10.06 -0.71
N GLU A 245 11.83 9.78 -1.62
CA GLU A 245 11.15 10.74 -2.47
C GLU A 245 9.64 10.58 -2.28
N ILE A 246 8.95 11.67 -1.98
CA ILE A 246 7.49 11.74 -2.13
C ILE A 246 7.14 12.46 -3.42
N ALA A 247 6.05 12.04 -4.06
CA ALA A 247 5.59 12.63 -5.31
C ALA A 247 4.07 12.75 -5.35
N GLY A 248 3.56 13.91 -5.76
CA GLY A 248 2.13 14.15 -5.88
C GLY A 248 1.74 15.53 -6.43
N TRP A 249 0.44 15.73 -6.62
CA TRP A 249 -0.18 16.97 -7.11
C TRP A 249 -1.01 17.65 -6.01
N GLY A 250 -0.74 17.35 -4.75
CA GLY A 250 -1.44 17.93 -3.62
C GLY A 250 -1.16 19.42 -3.44
N GLU A 251 -1.92 20.01 -2.53
CA GLU A 251 -1.87 21.44 -2.24
C GLU A 251 -0.47 21.86 -1.77
N THR A 252 0.14 22.80 -2.49
CA THR A 252 1.49 23.27 -2.14
C THR A 252 1.48 24.36 -1.05
N LYS A 253 0.32 24.74 -0.48
CA LYS A 253 0.17 25.86 0.47
C LYS A 253 0.73 27.19 -0.06
N GLY A 254 0.60 27.43 -1.37
CA GLY A 254 1.10 28.64 -2.05
C GLY A 254 2.62 28.64 -2.24
N THR A 255 3.25 27.50 -2.00
CA THR A 255 4.69 27.41 -1.99
C THR A 255 5.24 26.82 -3.29
N GLY A 256 4.40 26.32 -4.19
CA GLY A 256 4.80 26.22 -5.59
C GLY A 256 3.72 25.92 -6.59
N ASN A 257 4.03 25.08 -7.57
CA ASN A 257 3.18 24.95 -8.74
C ASN A 257 2.19 23.78 -8.57
N ASP A 258 0.98 24.13 -8.17
CA ASP A 258 -0.15 23.20 -8.01
C ASP A 258 -0.61 22.55 -9.33
N THR A 259 -0.12 23.05 -10.48
CA THR A 259 -0.52 22.53 -11.81
C THR A 259 0.34 21.35 -12.28
N VAL A 260 1.47 21.07 -11.62
CA VAL A 260 2.42 20.01 -12.02
C VAL A 260 2.77 19.07 -10.88
N LEU A 261 3.29 17.90 -11.22
CA LEU A 261 3.74 16.88 -10.28
C LEU A 261 4.96 17.43 -9.54
N ASN A 262 4.84 17.52 -8.23
CA ASN A 262 5.91 17.95 -7.35
C ASN A 262 6.56 16.75 -6.69
N VAL A 263 7.87 16.87 -6.50
CA VAL A 263 8.69 15.86 -5.82
C VAL A 263 9.44 16.51 -4.67
N ALA A 264 9.47 15.85 -3.51
CA ALA A 264 10.24 16.28 -2.36
C ALA A 264 11.08 15.14 -1.76
N LEU A 265 12.29 15.48 -1.31
CA LEU A 265 13.22 14.53 -0.70
C LEU A 265 13.10 14.56 0.82
N LEU A 266 13.03 13.39 1.43
CA LEU A 266 12.90 13.18 2.87
C LEU A 266 13.92 12.13 3.32
N ASN A 267 14.39 12.23 4.56
CA ASN A 267 15.29 11.23 5.15
C ASN A 267 14.51 10.37 6.13
N VAL A 268 14.68 9.05 6.06
CA VAL A 268 14.07 8.13 7.02
C VAL A 268 14.67 8.32 8.41
N ILE A 269 13.84 8.22 9.44
CA ILE A 269 14.27 8.14 10.84
C ILE A 269 13.73 6.87 11.48
N SER A 270 14.35 6.43 12.57
CA SER A 270 13.86 5.25 13.29
C SER A 270 12.50 5.52 13.94
N ASN A 271 11.67 4.47 14.11
CA ASN A 271 10.42 4.60 14.85
C ASN A 271 10.66 5.03 16.30
N GLN A 272 11.78 4.64 16.91
CA GLN A 272 12.17 5.07 18.26
C GLN A 272 12.35 6.58 18.33
N GLU A 273 13.11 7.16 17.40
CA GLU A 273 13.33 8.60 17.32
C GLU A 273 12.03 9.35 17.00
N CYS A 274 11.25 8.84 16.05
CA CYS A 274 9.94 9.40 15.70
C CYS A 274 8.99 9.42 16.91
N ASN A 275 9.01 8.36 17.72
CA ASN A 275 8.16 8.23 18.90
C ASN A 275 8.47 9.24 20.02
N ILE A 276 9.65 9.87 20.04
CA ILE A 276 9.95 10.98 20.97
C ILE A 276 8.96 12.13 20.76
N LYS A 277 8.68 12.48 19.50
CA LYS A 277 7.72 13.55 19.14
C LYS A 277 6.28 13.08 19.20
N HIS A 278 6.02 11.84 18.79
CA HIS A 278 4.68 11.26 18.70
C HIS A 278 4.18 10.59 19.99
N ARG A 279 5.00 10.60 21.07
CA ARG A 279 4.68 10.06 22.40
C ARG A 279 4.31 8.57 22.37
N GLY A 280 5.11 7.77 21.68
CA GLY A 280 4.95 6.31 21.62
C GLY A 280 3.76 5.82 20.79
N ARG A 281 3.16 6.68 19.96
CA ARG A 281 1.95 6.32 19.17
C ARG A 281 2.25 5.72 17.80
N VAL A 282 3.50 5.81 17.32
CA VAL A 282 3.91 5.28 16.01
C VAL A 282 4.01 3.77 16.11
N ARG A 283 3.27 3.07 15.26
CA ARG A 283 3.18 1.61 15.21
C ARG A 283 4.31 1.02 14.35
N GLU A 284 4.55 -0.28 14.48
CA GLU A 284 5.50 -0.99 13.61
C GLU A 284 5.06 -1.00 12.14
N SER A 285 3.74 -1.03 11.91
CA SER A 285 3.10 -0.86 10.60
C SER A 285 3.24 0.55 10.00
N GLU A 286 3.94 1.45 10.69
CA GLU A 286 4.19 2.82 10.29
C GLU A 286 5.70 3.06 10.20
N MET A 287 6.09 4.00 9.35
CA MET A 287 7.46 4.49 9.24
C MET A 287 7.48 6.01 9.24
N CYS A 288 8.63 6.58 9.57
CA CYS A 288 8.78 8.03 9.66
C CYS A 288 9.92 8.57 8.81
N THR A 289 9.76 9.82 8.41
CA THR A 289 10.85 10.64 7.91
C THR A 289 11.07 11.84 8.81
N ASP A 290 12.28 12.38 8.77
CA ASP A 290 12.67 13.56 9.53
C ASP A 290 11.80 14.78 9.19
N GLY A 291 11.59 15.64 10.17
CA GLY A 291 10.90 16.90 10.01
C GLY A 291 11.84 17.97 9.49
N LEU A 292 11.64 18.41 8.25
CA LEU A 292 12.49 19.44 7.66
C LEU A 292 12.23 20.84 8.26
N LEU A 293 13.24 21.70 8.21
CA LEU A 293 13.19 23.09 8.68
C LEU A 293 12.15 23.91 7.91
N ALA A 294 12.10 23.72 6.59
CA ALA A 294 11.03 24.26 5.75
C ALA A 294 9.79 23.33 5.82
N PRO A 295 8.57 23.87 5.66
CA PRO A 295 7.35 23.07 5.61
C PRO A 295 7.30 22.28 4.31
N VAL A 296 8.02 21.17 4.27
CA VAL A 296 8.09 20.24 3.14
C VAL A 296 7.45 18.94 3.59
N GLY A 297 6.49 18.46 2.82
CA GLY A 297 5.77 17.23 3.10
C GLY A 297 4.49 17.13 2.30
N ALA A 298 3.83 15.99 2.42
CA ALA A 298 2.56 15.75 1.76
C ALA A 298 1.42 16.57 2.35
N CYS A 299 0.46 16.93 1.49
CA CYS A 299 -0.79 17.58 1.89
C CYS A 299 -2.02 16.99 1.18
N GLU A 300 -3.15 17.70 1.26
CA GLU A 300 -4.39 17.31 0.62
C GLU A 300 -4.18 17.09 -0.89
N GLY A 301 -4.62 15.93 -1.41
CA GLY A 301 -4.37 15.49 -2.78
C GLY A 301 -3.18 14.53 -2.94
N ASP A 302 -2.18 14.58 -2.04
CA ASP A 302 -1.03 13.66 -2.11
C ASP A 302 -1.31 12.29 -1.47
N TYR A 303 -2.39 12.17 -0.68
CA TYR A 303 -2.72 10.95 0.05
C TYR A 303 -2.83 9.74 -0.88
N GLY A 304 -2.27 8.62 -0.43
CA GLY A 304 -2.13 7.41 -1.25
C GLY A 304 -0.93 7.40 -2.19
N GLY A 305 -0.26 8.54 -2.41
CA GLY A 305 0.96 8.62 -3.19
C GLY A 305 2.16 7.92 -2.53
N PRO A 306 3.26 7.74 -3.29
CA PRO A 306 4.43 6.99 -2.84
C PRO A 306 5.33 7.79 -1.89
N LEU A 307 5.93 7.08 -0.94
CA LEU A 307 7.26 7.36 -0.41
C LEU A 307 8.23 6.33 -1.02
N ALA A 308 8.96 6.72 -2.05
CA ALA A 308 9.86 5.86 -2.81
C ALA A 308 11.30 6.05 -2.34
N CYS A 309 11.99 4.99 -1.92
CA CYS A 309 13.38 5.04 -1.51
C CYS A 309 14.27 4.42 -2.58
N PHE A 310 15.43 5.04 -2.84
CA PHE A 310 16.39 4.48 -3.79
C PHE A 310 17.32 3.52 -3.05
N THR A 311 17.23 2.22 -3.35
CA THR A 311 17.99 1.17 -2.67
C THR A 311 18.44 0.13 -3.69
N HIS A 312 19.70 -0.32 -3.61
CA HIS A 312 20.26 -1.35 -4.49
C HIS A 312 20.01 -1.10 -6.01
N ASN A 313 20.17 0.14 -6.47
CA ASN A 313 19.95 0.57 -7.86
C ASN A 313 18.49 0.46 -8.38
N CYS A 314 17.49 0.47 -7.50
CA CYS A 314 16.09 0.55 -7.87
C CYS A 314 15.30 1.43 -6.88
N TRP A 315 14.19 1.98 -7.36
CA TRP A 315 13.23 2.68 -6.54
C TRP A 315 12.22 1.69 -5.95
N VAL A 316 12.13 1.69 -4.62
CA VAL A 316 11.29 0.79 -3.83
C VAL A 316 10.23 1.60 -3.10
N LEU A 317 8.99 1.12 -3.11
CA LEU A 317 7.85 1.75 -2.44
C LEU A 317 7.85 1.37 -0.97
N GLU A 318 8.54 2.15 -0.15
CA GLU A 318 8.69 1.85 1.28
C GLU A 318 7.50 2.34 2.11
N GLY A 319 6.87 3.44 1.69
CA GLY A 319 5.76 4.04 2.41
C GLY A 319 4.62 4.51 1.52
N ILE A 320 3.43 4.60 2.11
CA ILE A 320 2.26 5.27 1.52
C ILE A 320 1.92 6.52 2.32
N ILE A 321 1.70 7.62 1.59
CA ILE A 321 1.31 8.90 2.18
C ILE A 321 -0.09 8.75 2.81
N ILE A 322 -0.18 9.03 4.11
CA ILE A 322 -1.45 9.03 4.86
C ILE A 322 -1.81 10.45 5.37
N PRO A 323 -3.09 10.73 5.63
CA PRO A 323 -3.51 12.03 6.15
C PRO A 323 -2.93 12.36 7.52
N ASN A 324 -2.39 13.58 7.63
CA ASN A 324 -1.99 14.18 8.89
C ASN A 324 -2.92 15.35 9.23
N ARG A 325 -3.16 15.61 10.52
CA ARG A 325 -3.99 16.75 10.96
C ARG A 325 -3.46 18.10 10.48
N VAL A 326 -2.15 18.20 10.30
CA VAL A 326 -1.47 19.40 9.81
C VAL A 326 -0.47 18.95 8.75
N CYS A 327 -0.62 19.47 7.53
CA CYS A 327 0.31 19.22 6.43
C CYS A 327 1.69 19.80 6.75
N ALA A 328 2.74 19.10 6.31
CA ALA A 328 4.10 19.63 6.22
C ALA A 328 4.57 20.45 7.45
N ARG A 329 4.28 19.96 8.66
CA ARG A 329 4.60 20.68 9.90
C ARG A 329 6.12 20.76 10.07
N SER A 330 6.66 21.98 10.04
CA SER A 330 8.10 22.23 10.23
C SER A 330 8.64 21.55 11.49
N ARG A 331 9.80 20.89 11.35
CA ARG A 331 10.51 20.14 12.40
C ARG A 331 9.68 19.03 13.06
N TRP A 332 8.63 18.55 12.41
CA TRP A 332 7.82 17.44 12.89
C TRP A 332 7.98 16.23 11.97
N PRO A 333 8.31 15.04 12.50
CA PRO A 333 8.43 13.84 11.67
C PRO A 333 7.12 13.49 10.97
N ALA A 334 7.19 13.25 9.66
CA ALA A 334 6.07 12.78 8.88
C ALA A 334 5.92 11.26 9.03
N VAL A 335 4.68 10.78 9.13
CA VAL A 335 4.34 9.36 9.30
C VAL A 335 3.70 8.84 8.02
N PHE A 336 4.09 7.63 7.64
CA PHE A 336 3.63 6.91 6.46
C PHE A 336 3.21 5.50 6.87
N THR A 337 2.28 4.88 6.15
CA THR A 337 2.06 3.44 6.27
C THR A 337 3.31 2.73 5.74
N ARG A 338 3.92 1.83 6.53
CA ARG A 338 5.07 1.02 6.12
C ARG A 338 4.61 -0.11 5.19
N VAL A 339 5.07 -0.12 3.95
CA VAL A 339 4.60 -1.08 2.93
C VAL A 339 5.08 -2.49 3.20
N SER A 340 6.32 -2.67 3.69
CA SER A 340 6.93 -3.99 3.93
C SER A 340 6.14 -4.90 4.87
N VAL A 341 5.32 -4.34 5.75
CA VAL A 341 4.42 -5.10 6.65
C VAL A 341 3.22 -5.69 5.91
N PHE A 342 2.91 -5.18 4.70
CA PHE A 342 1.71 -5.52 3.94
C PHE A 342 2.02 -6.18 2.58
N VAL A 343 3.29 -6.50 2.31
CA VAL A 343 3.76 -6.98 1.00
C VAL A 343 3.17 -8.35 0.64
N ASP A 344 3.09 -9.25 1.61
CA ASP A 344 2.41 -10.54 1.52
C ASP A 344 0.94 -10.40 1.09
N TRP A 345 0.17 -9.53 1.77
CA TRP A 345 -1.21 -9.20 1.43
C TRP A 345 -1.29 -8.63 0.01
N ILE A 346 -0.38 -7.71 -0.35
CA ILE A 346 -0.35 -7.10 -1.68
C ILE A 346 -0.15 -8.16 -2.76
N HIS A 347 0.85 -9.03 -2.61
CA HIS A 347 1.12 -10.12 -3.56
C HIS A 347 -0.04 -11.09 -3.66
N LYS A 348 -0.65 -11.44 -2.53
CA LYS A 348 -1.82 -12.33 -2.48
C LYS A 348 -3.03 -11.76 -3.18
N VAL A 349 -3.35 -10.48 -2.97
CA VAL A 349 -4.42 -9.81 -3.72
C VAL A 349 -4.14 -9.82 -5.21
N MET A 350 -2.93 -9.44 -5.63
CA MET A 350 -2.56 -9.43 -7.05
C MET A 350 -2.59 -10.83 -7.70
N ARG A 351 -2.51 -11.88 -6.89
CA ARG A 351 -2.60 -13.29 -7.33
C ARG A 351 -4.04 -13.79 -7.37
N LEU A 352 -4.88 -13.42 -6.40
CA LEU A 352 -6.20 -14.02 -6.18
C LEU A 352 -7.40 -13.20 -6.71
N ALA A 353 -7.24 -11.90 -7.00
CA ALA A 353 -8.37 -10.98 -7.24
C ALA A 353 -8.58 -10.54 -8.69
#